data_AF-A0A368S3F9-F1
#
_entry.id   AF-A0A368S3F9-F1
#
_cell.length_a   1.000
_cell.length_b   1.000
_cell.length_c   1.000
_cell.angle_alpha   90.00
_cell.angle_beta   90.00
_cell.angle_gamma   90.00
#
_symmetry.space_group_name_H-M   'P 1'
#
loop_
_entity.id
_entity.type
_entity.pdbx_description
1 polymer ?
#
loop_
_entity_poly.entity_id
_entity_poly.type
_entity_poly.pdbx_seq_one_letter_code
_entity_poly.pdbx_strand_id
1 'polypeptide(L)'
;MRLVLRRQQAIMLALRLSKEAKPAAVYSSDLKRAAKTAQTIAIACHVPNLVFDQSLRERHMGDLHGLKFDDAVSTKPEAYKAFSSDDRNQEIPVGGESLDQLSKRCVSYLNMIADKHKGKQ
;
A
#
# COMPACT_ATOMS: atom_id res chain seq x y z
N MET A 1 -4.91 6.25 -21.66
CA MET A 1 -6.15 5.58 -21.17
C MET A 1 -6.09 5.13 -19.70
N ARG A 2 -5.13 4.30 -19.26
CA ARG A 2 -5.08 3.77 -17.86
C ARG A 2 -4.95 4.82 -16.74
N LEU A 3 -4.22 5.92 -16.96
CA LEU A 3 -4.06 7.01 -15.98
C LEU A 3 -5.37 7.76 -15.69
N VAL A 4 -6.20 7.97 -16.73
CA VAL A 4 -7.50 8.66 -16.62
C VAL A 4 -8.48 7.81 -15.81
N LEU A 5 -8.49 6.49 -16.05
CA LEU A 5 -9.35 5.56 -15.33
C LEU A 5 -9.03 5.53 -13.82
N ARG A 6 -7.74 5.49 -13.44
CA ARG A 6 -7.32 5.50 -12.02
C ARG A 6 -7.74 6.79 -11.30
N ARG A 7 -7.63 7.94 -11.98
CA ARG A 7 -8.07 9.23 -11.42
C ARG A 7 -9.58 9.27 -11.26
N GLN A 8 -10.33 8.77 -12.24
CA GLN A 8 -11.80 8.71 -12.17
C GLN A 8 -12.26 7.79 -11.03
N GLN A 9 -11.62 6.63 -10.84
CA GLN A 9 -11.90 5.72 -9.73
C GLN A 9 -11.66 6.39 -8.37
N ALA A 10 -10.54 7.10 -8.19
CA ALA A 10 -10.26 7.83 -6.96
C ALA A 10 -11.30 8.91 -6.66
N ILE A 11 -11.74 9.65 -7.69
CA ILE A 11 -12.78 10.68 -7.55
C ILE A 11 -14.12 10.05 -7.16
N MET A 12 -14.54 8.96 -7.83
CA MET A 12 -15.80 8.28 -7.52
C MET A 12 -15.82 7.72 -6.10
N LEU A 13 -14.70 7.15 -5.65
CA LEU A 13 -14.53 6.70 -4.26
C LEU A 13 -14.65 7.88 -3.29
N ALA A 14 -13.98 8.99 -3.58
CA ALA A 14 -14.00 10.16 -2.71
C ALA A 14 -15.42 10.77 -2.59
N LEU A 15 -16.15 10.87 -3.71
CA LEU A 15 -17.54 11.33 -3.72
C LEU A 15 -18.48 10.43 -2.90
N ARG A 16 -18.18 9.13 -2.85
CA ARG A 16 -18.93 8.19 -2.02
C ARG A 16 -18.58 8.38 -0.54
N LEU A 17 -17.29 8.42 -0.22
CA LEU A 17 -16.79 8.58 1.14
C LEU A 17 -17.22 9.90 1.78
N SER A 18 -17.29 11.00 1.01
CA SER A 18 -17.74 12.30 1.51
C SER A 18 -19.21 12.30 1.95
N LYS A 19 -20.02 11.40 1.40
CA LYS A 19 -21.44 11.25 1.72
C LYS A 19 -21.69 10.23 2.83
N GLU A 20 -20.98 9.10 2.78
CA GLU A 20 -21.27 7.93 3.62
C GLU A 20 -20.42 7.86 4.90
N ALA A 21 -19.12 8.19 4.83
CA ALA A 21 -18.17 7.86 5.90
C ALA A 21 -17.57 9.08 6.60
N LYS A 22 -17.42 10.23 5.91
CA LYS A 22 -16.84 11.47 6.43
C LYS A 22 -15.57 11.23 7.30
N PRO A 23 -14.52 10.62 6.71
CA PRO A 23 -13.37 10.14 7.47
C PRO A 23 -12.65 11.28 8.22
N ALA A 24 -12.30 11.06 9.49
CA ALA A 24 -11.54 12.03 10.27
C ALA A 24 -10.05 12.15 9.83
N ALA A 25 -9.53 11.16 9.12
CA ALA A 25 -8.15 11.12 8.65
C ALA A 25 -8.00 10.25 7.39
N VAL A 26 -6.97 10.54 6.59
CA VAL A 26 -6.54 9.69 5.47
C VAL A 26 -5.09 9.28 5.70
N TYR A 27 -4.83 7.97 5.69
CA TYR A 27 -3.49 7.41 5.79
C TYR A 27 -3.11 6.73 4.46
N SER A 28 -1.85 6.88 4.04
CA SER A 28 -1.36 6.26 2.82
C SER A 28 0.13 6.02 2.86
N SER A 29 0.65 5.18 1.97
CA SER A 29 2.08 5.18 1.71
C SER A 29 2.52 6.44 0.99
N ASP A 30 3.79 6.78 1.16
CA ASP A 30 4.44 7.88 0.47
C ASP A 30 4.78 7.57 -1.00
N LEU A 31 4.50 6.36 -1.48
CA LEU A 31 4.69 6.00 -2.88
C LEU A 31 3.76 6.85 -3.76
N LYS A 32 4.33 7.49 -4.78
CA LYS A 32 3.64 8.46 -5.67
C LYS A 32 2.25 8.00 -6.14
N ARG A 33 2.09 6.70 -6.44
CA ARG A 33 0.80 6.13 -6.87
C ARG A 33 -0.28 6.20 -5.77
N ALA A 34 0.08 5.85 -4.54
CA ALA A 34 -0.83 5.81 -3.39
C ALA A 34 -1.06 7.23 -2.87
N ALA A 35 0.01 8.01 -2.74
CA ALA A 35 -0.04 9.39 -2.31
C ALA A 35 -0.98 10.24 -3.19
N LYS A 36 -0.96 10.04 -4.52
CA LYS A 36 -1.85 10.78 -5.42
C LYS A 36 -3.33 10.46 -5.22
N THR A 37 -3.65 9.19 -4.97
CA THR A 37 -5.02 8.74 -4.65
C THR A 37 -5.47 9.33 -3.31
N ALA A 38 -4.64 9.22 -2.28
CA ALA A 38 -4.95 9.73 -0.94
C ALA A 38 -5.18 11.24 -0.92
N GLN A 39 -4.36 12.02 -1.64
CA GLN A 39 -4.56 13.46 -1.82
C GLN A 39 -5.91 13.76 -2.50
N THR A 40 -6.27 13.00 -3.54
CA THR A 40 -7.54 13.19 -4.25
C THR A 40 -8.73 12.96 -3.30
N ILE A 41 -8.65 11.92 -2.47
CA ILE A 41 -9.68 11.61 -1.47
C ILE A 41 -9.74 12.70 -0.39
N ALA A 42 -8.60 13.08 0.19
CA ALA A 42 -8.55 14.08 1.25
C ALA A 42 -9.13 15.43 0.81
N ILE A 43 -8.82 15.87 -0.42
CA ILE A 43 -9.36 17.11 -1.00
C ILE A 43 -10.88 17.01 -1.17
N ALA A 44 -11.38 15.94 -1.80
CA ALA A 44 -12.81 15.79 -2.10
C ALA A 44 -13.67 15.51 -0.86
N CYS A 45 -13.08 14.93 0.20
CA CYS A 45 -13.75 14.70 1.47
C CYS A 45 -13.51 15.81 2.51
N HIS A 46 -12.76 16.87 2.17
CA HIS A 46 -12.37 17.94 3.09
C HIS A 46 -11.68 17.46 4.38
N VAL A 47 -10.81 16.46 4.26
CA VAL A 47 -10.07 15.89 5.40
C VAL A 47 -8.72 16.61 5.55
N PRO A 48 -8.49 17.39 6.63
CA PRO A 48 -7.23 18.10 6.81
C PRO A 48 -6.09 17.17 7.23
N ASN A 49 -6.41 16.04 7.87
CA ASN A 49 -5.43 15.10 8.41
C ASN A 49 -5.07 14.02 7.39
N LEU A 50 -4.20 14.37 6.44
CA LEU A 50 -3.59 13.44 5.49
C LEU A 50 -2.17 13.08 5.95
N VAL A 51 -1.93 11.80 6.24
CA VAL A 51 -0.66 11.29 6.75
C VAL A 51 -0.06 10.28 5.78
N PHE A 52 1.23 10.46 5.47
CA PHE A 52 2.02 9.51 4.72
C PHE A 52 2.96 8.75 5.64
N ASP A 53 3.00 7.43 5.50
CA ASP A 53 3.89 6.59 6.28
C ASP A 53 4.44 5.45 5.46
N GLN A 54 5.73 5.19 5.61
CA GLN A 54 6.37 4.12 4.88
C GLN A 54 5.77 2.76 5.27
N SER A 55 5.21 2.60 6.46
CA SER A 55 4.61 1.37 7.01
C SER A 55 3.43 0.84 6.23
N LEU A 56 2.92 1.64 5.29
CA LEU A 56 1.85 1.27 4.38
C LEU A 56 2.34 0.97 2.95
N ARG A 57 3.66 0.96 2.71
CA ARG A 57 4.23 0.60 1.41
C ARG A 57 3.94 -0.88 1.11
N GLU A 58 3.70 -1.19 -0.18
CA GLU A 58 3.73 -2.57 -0.67
C GLU A 58 5.04 -3.28 -0.32
N ARG A 59 4.99 -4.62 -0.30
CA ARG A 59 6.14 -5.52 -0.06
C ARG A 59 7.35 -5.09 -0.88
N HIS A 60 8.50 -4.99 -0.23
CA HIS A 60 9.76 -4.82 -0.95
C HIS A 60 10.09 -6.10 -1.72
N MET A 61 10.07 -6.03 -3.04
CA MET A 61 10.25 -7.18 -3.93
C MET A 61 11.72 -7.56 -4.16
N GLY A 62 12.68 -6.87 -3.52
CA GLY A 62 14.11 -7.14 -3.67
C GLY A 62 14.52 -7.20 -5.14
N ASP A 63 15.21 -8.28 -5.50
CA ASP A 63 15.70 -8.58 -6.85
C ASP A 63 14.62 -8.76 -7.92
N LEU A 64 13.35 -8.85 -7.53
CA LEU A 64 12.21 -8.97 -8.46
C LEU A 64 11.63 -7.62 -8.88
N HIS A 65 12.14 -6.50 -8.36
CA HIS A 65 11.63 -5.18 -8.71
C HIS A 65 11.72 -4.90 -10.22
N GLY A 66 10.60 -4.44 -10.80
CA GLY A 66 10.53 -4.03 -12.20
C GLY A 66 10.45 -5.18 -13.21
N LEU A 67 10.53 -6.44 -12.77
CA LEU A 67 10.40 -7.60 -13.64
C LEU A 67 8.92 -7.99 -13.79
N LYS A 68 8.59 -8.57 -14.96
CA LYS A 68 7.38 -9.38 -15.09
C LYS A 68 7.64 -10.76 -14.47
N PHE A 69 6.58 -11.42 -14.00
CA PHE A 69 6.73 -12.75 -13.38
C PHE A 69 7.35 -13.77 -14.33
N ASP A 70 6.91 -13.82 -15.59
CA ASP A 70 7.46 -14.75 -16.59
C ASP A 70 8.97 -14.51 -16.82
N ASP A 71 9.39 -13.24 -16.84
CA ASP A 71 10.80 -12.86 -16.98
C ASP A 71 11.60 -13.22 -15.72
N ALA A 72 11.01 -13.06 -14.53
CA ALA A 72 11.66 -13.37 -13.26
C ALA A 72 11.98 -14.86 -13.09
N VAL A 73 11.12 -15.76 -13.60
CA VAL A 73 11.37 -17.22 -13.55
C VAL A 73 12.69 -17.58 -14.24
N SER A 74 13.01 -16.93 -15.35
CA SER A 74 14.22 -17.22 -16.12
C SER A 74 15.43 -16.40 -15.67
N THR A 75 15.24 -15.11 -15.35
CA THR A 75 16.34 -14.18 -15.06
C THR A 75 16.75 -14.16 -13.58
N LYS A 76 15.82 -14.49 -12.67
CA LYS A 76 15.99 -14.43 -11.22
C LYS A 76 15.33 -15.64 -10.53
N PRO A 77 15.67 -16.89 -10.91
CA PRO A 77 14.98 -18.09 -10.45
C PRO A 77 15.00 -18.26 -8.92
N GLU A 78 16.11 -17.91 -8.27
CA GLU A 78 16.22 -17.97 -6.81
C GLU A 78 15.28 -16.98 -6.11
N ALA A 79 15.24 -15.74 -6.60
CA ALA A 79 14.36 -14.72 -6.04
C ALA A 79 12.89 -15.05 -6.31
N TYR A 80 12.57 -15.60 -7.48
CA TYR A 80 11.24 -16.08 -7.80
C TYR A 80 10.83 -17.24 -6.88
N LYS A 81 11.72 -18.24 -6.68
CA LYS A 81 11.49 -19.34 -5.75
C LYS A 81 11.24 -18.84 -4.33
N ALA A 82 12.03 -17.87 -3.86
CA ALA A 82 11.85 -17.26 -2.54
C ALA A 82 10.50 -16.52 -2.44
N PHE A 83 10.11 -15.78 -3.48
CA PHE A 83 8.81 -15.11 -3.55
C PHE A 83 7.62 -16.07 -3.53
N SER A 84 7.74 -17.21 -4.23
CA SER A 84 6.71 -18.26 -4.34
C SER A 84 6.76 -19.30 -3.22
N SER A 85 7.61 -19.12 -2.21
CA SER A 85 7.72 -20.02 -1.07
C SER A 85 6.46 -19.96 -0.20
N ASP A 86 6.02 -21.12 0.30
CA ASP A 86 4.97 -21.21 1.34
C ASP A 86 5.50 -20.80 2.73
N ASP A 87 6.83 -20.75 2.92
CA ASP A 87 7.43 -20.22 4.13
C ASP A 87 7.28 -18.69 4.18
N ARG A 88 6.44 -18.22 5.09
CA ARG A 88 6.14 -16.80 5.27
C ARG A 88 7.30 -15.98 5.82
N ASN A 89 8.32 -16.63 6.40
CA ASN A 89 9.55 -15.99 6.85
C ASN A 89 10.62 -15.91 5.74
N GLN A 90 10.38 -16.51 4.58
CA GLN A 90 11.29 -16.43 3.45
C GLN A 90 11.38 -15.00 2.91
N GLU A 91 12.57 -14.40 3.04
CA GLU A 91 12.92 -13.12 2.42
C GLU A 91 13.23 -13.30 0.93
N ILE A 92 12.94 -12.26 0.14
CA ILE A 92 13.34 -12.23 -1.26
C ILE A 92 14.77 -11.65 -1.32
N PRO A 93 15.71 -12.23 -2.07
CA PRO A 93 17.08 -11.74 -2.18
C PRO A 93 17.18 -10.25 -2.51
N VAL A 94 18.31 -9.65 -2.11
CA VAL A 94 18.63 -8.23 -2.33
C VAL A 94 17.65 -7.31 -1.59
N GLY A 95 17.51 -7.59 -0.29
CA GLY A 95 16.77 -6.77 0.66
C GLY A 95 15.25 -6.80 0.47
N GLY A 96 14.70 -7.83 -0.17
CA GLY A 96 13.26 -8.03 -0.26
C GLY A 96 12.67 -8.58 1.04
N GLU A 97 11.44 -8.18 1.34
CA GLU A 97 10.79 -8.54 2.59
C GLU A 97 10.20 -9.94 2.54
N SER A 98 10.13 -10.61 3.69
CA SER A 98 9.25 -11.76 3.90
C SER A 98 7.78 -11.31 4.08
N LEU A 99 6.84 -12.26 3.99
CA LEU A 99 5.42 -11.95 4.25
C LEU A 99 5.18 -11.58 5.71
N ASP A 100 5.93 -12.17 6.64
CA ASP A 100 5.81 -11.88 8.07
C ASP A 100 6.42 -10.52 8.44
N GLN A 101 7.51 -10.10 7.80
CA GLN A 101 8.05 -8.73 7.96
C GLN A 101 7.05 -7.68 7.50
N LEU A 102 6.47 -7.85 6.31
CA LEU A 102 5.42 -6.99 5.78
C LEU A 102 4.23 -6.94 6.75
N SER A 103 3.72 -8.12 7.15
CA SER A 103 2.58 -8.24 8.05
C SER A 103 2.84 -7.54 9.38
N LYS A 104 3.98 -7.81 10.02
CA LYS A 104 4.36 -7.24 11.31
C LYS A 104 4.35 -5.71 11.25
N ARG A 105 4.96 -5.11 10.22
CA ARG A 105 5.04 -3.65 10.12
C ARG A 105 3.70 -3.00 9.79
N CYS A 106 2.97 -3.55 8.82
CA CYS A 106 1.65 -3.05 8.44
C CYS A 106 0.66 -3.14 9.62
N VAL A 107 0.56 -4.31 10.27
CA VAL A 107 -0.37 -4.53 11.39
C VAL A 107 0.00 -3.68 12.60
N SER A 108 1.28 -3.58 12.94
CA SER A 108 1.72 -2.70 14.04
C SER A 108 1.31 -1.25 13.80
N TYR A 109 1.46 -0.76 12.58
CA TYR A 109 1.07 0.61 12.23
C TYR A 109 -0.45 0.81 12.21
N LEU A 110 -1.20 -0.15 11.68
CA LEU A 110 -2.66 -0.12 11.69
C LEU A 110 -3.23 -0.13 13.12
N ASN A 111 -2.65 -0.92 14.02
CA ASN A 111 -3.04 -0.91 15.44
C ASN A 111 -2.77 0.44 16.08
N MET A 112 -1.61 1.05 15.83
CA MET A 112 -1.31 2.40 16.31
C MET A 112 -2.31 3.45 15.79
N ILE A 113 -2.74 3.35 14.52
CA ILE A 113 -3.79 4.22 13.97
C ILE A 113 -5.12 3.99 14.68
N ALA A 114 -5.51 2.72 14.87
CA ALA A 114 -6.77 2.36 15.52
C ALA A 114 -6.82 2.89 16.96
N ASP A 115 -5.74 2.75 17.71
CA ASP A 115 -5.63 3.29 19.07
C ASP A 115 -5.71 4.82 19.09
N LYS A 116 -5.05 5.50 18.13
CA LYS A 116 -5.08 6.97 17.98
C LYS A 116 -6.48 7.52 17.68
N HIS A 117 -7.32 6.73 17.00
CA HIS A 117 -8.66 7.15 16.54
C HIS A 117 -9.79 6.36 17.18
N LYS A 118 -9.55 5.77 18.36
CA LYS A 118 -10.58 5.02 19.08
C LYS A 118 -11.86 5.86 19.26
N GLY A 119 -12.98 5.33 18.80
CA GLY A 119 -14.29 6.00 18.85
C GLY A 119 -14.53 7.07 17.76
N LYS A 120 -13.64 7.19 16.76
CA LYS A 120 -13.80 8.07 15.59
C LYS A 120 -14.07 7.25 14.33
N GLN A 121 -14.78 7.85 13.36
CA GLN A 121 -14.94 7.34 12.00
C GLN A 121 -13.94 7.99 11.04
#